data_AF-A0A085NNF2-F1
#
_entry.id   AF-A0A085NNF2-F1
#
_cell.length_a   1.000
_cell.length_b   1.000
_cell.length_c   1.000
_cell.angle_alpha   90.00
_cell.angle_beta   90.00
_cell.angle_gamma   90.00
#
_symmetry.space_group_name_H-M   'P 1'
#
loop_
_entity.id
_entity.type
_entity.pdbx_description
1 polymer ?
#
loop_
_entity_poly.entity_id
_entity_poly.type
_entity_poly.pdbx_seq_one_letter_code
_entity_poly.pdbx_strand_id
1 'polypeptide(L)'
;MTDTSSEKSRVHVEKTVLPASLNDPNDLSLRHVERDVVIPSRVRDRVKREKCPAEYAQLDKCMSQFGFSRIWRCYKTRDTLNTCLLRWYYDPDFVQECTIEYLNDRSEYRRTGRMSERLRKQKGAEAIESMEKANARQRKK
;
A
#
# COMPACT_ATOMS: atom_id res chain seq x y z
N MET A 1 -41.86 -16.40 -42.63
CA MET A 1 -41.54 -16.58 -41.19
C MET A 1 -40.13 -16.06 -41.01
N THR A 2 -40.01 -14.85 -40.47
CA THR A 2 -38.78 -14.06 -40.43
C THR A 2 -37.94 -14.47 -39.23
N ASP A 3 -36.74 -14.98 -39.50
CA ASP A 3 -35.72 -15.29 -38.50
C ASP A 3 -35.27 -14.04 -37.74
N THR A 4 -35.49 -14.08 -36.43
CA THR A 4 -34.98 -13.18 -35.41
C THR A 4 -33.46 -13.24 -35.32
N SER A 5 -32.77 -12.18 -35.71
CA SER A 5 -31.38 -11.93 -35.31
C SER A 5 -31.34 -10.77 -34.32
N SER A 6 -31.16 -11.11 -33.04
CA SER A 6 -31.02 -10.18 -31.92
C SER A 6 -29.59 -9.63 -31.91
N GLU A 7 -29.38 -8.45 -32.49
CA GLU A 7 -28.10 -7.77 -32.51
C GLU A 7 -27.85 -7.06 -31.18
N LYS A 8 -27.11 -7.72 -30.28
CA LYS A 8 -26.77 -7.22 -28.93
C LYS A 8 -25.78 -6.06 -29.06
N SER A 9 -26.29 -4.84 -28.91
CA SER A 9 -25.52 -3.59 -28.98
C SER A 9 -24.32 -3.60 -28.04
N ARG A 10 -23.13 -3.32 -28.59
CA ARG A 10 -21.91 -3.04 -27.83
C ARG A 10 -22.15 -1.80 -26.99
N VAL A 11 -22.17 -1.96 -25.67
CA VAL A 11 -22.16 -0.83 -24.73
C VAL A 11 -20.78 -0.17 -24.83
N HIS A 12 -20.72 0.97 -25.50
CA HIS A 12 -19.60 1.89 -25.36
C HIS A 12 -19.49 2.25 -23.87
N VAL A 13 -18.37 1.88 -23.23
CA VAL A 13 -18.02 2.39 -21.91
C VAL A 13 -17.70 3.86 -22.11
N GLU A 14 -18.72 4.70 -21.98
CA GLU A 14 -18.55 6.14 -21.87
C GLU A 14 -17.69 6.38 -20.64
N LYS A 15 -16.48 6.87 -20.90
CA LYS A 15 -15.51 7.26 -19.88
C LYS A 15 -16.23 8.33 -19.06
N THR A 16 -16.73 7.98 -17.87
CA THR A 16 -17.34 8.96 -16.97
C THR A 16 -16.29 10.02 -16.70
N VAL A 17 -16.38 11.15 -17.39
CA VAL A 17 -15.48 12.28 -17.20
C VAL A 17 -15.84 12.83 -15.84
N LEU A 18 -15.03 12.44 -14.84
CA LEU A 18 -15.18 12.93 -13.49
C LEU A 18 -15.17 14.47 -13.53
N PRO A 19 -16.07 15.16 -12.80
CA PRO A 19 -16.14 16.62 -12.82
C PRO A 19 -14.75 17.24 -12.69
N ALA A 20 -14.44 18.27 -13.49
CA ALA A 20 -13.11 18.88 -13.53
C ALA A 20 -12.62 19.32 -12.13
N SER A 21 -13.55 19.67 -11.23
CA SER A 21 -13.29 20.00 -9.82
C SER A 21 -12.67 18.86 -8.99
N LEU A 22 -12.87 17.60 -9.37
CA LEU A 22 -12.29 16.43 -8.69
C LEU A 22 -10.87 16.11 -9.15
N ASN A 23 -10.35 16.77 -10.18
CA ASN A 23 -9.03 16.50 -10.72
C ASN A 23 -8.05 17.69 -10.59
N ASP A 24 -8.37 18.66 -9.73
CA ASP A 24 -7.46 19.79 -9.45
C ASP A 24 -6.14 19.27 -8.84
N PRO A 25 -4.97 19.51 -9.46
CA PRO A 25 -3.69 19.10 -8.92
C PRO A 25 -3.26 19.83 -7.65
N ASN A 26 -3.83 21.00 -7.36
CA ASN A 26 -3.47 21.83 -6.20
C ASN A 26 -4.44 21.66 -5.01
N ASP A 27 -5.48 20.83 -5.16
CA ASP A 27 -6.38 20.47 -4.07
C ASP A 27 -5.60 19.74 -2.97
N LEU A 28 -5.65 20.28 -1.75
CA LEU A 28 -5.02 19.73 -0.55
C LEU A 28 -6.01 18.96 0.34
N SER A 29 -7.28 18.88 -0.04
CA SER A 29 -8.29 18.17 0.73
C SER A 29 -8.12 16.65 0.60
N LEU A 30 -8.32 15.97 1.74
CA LEU A 30 -8.36 14.51 1.80
C LEU A 30 -9.80 14.02 1.67
N ARG A 31 -10.03 13.14 0.69
CA ARG A 31 -11.27 12.38 0.56
C ARG A 31 -11.38 11.37 1.70
N HIS A 32 -12.59 10.91 1.99
CA HIS A 32 -12.85 9.85 2.97
C HIS A 32 -11.93 8.63 2.77
N VAL A 33 -11.86 8.10 1.54
CA VAL A 33 -11.00 6.94 1.23
C VAL A 33 -9.51 7.25 1.46
N GLU A 34 -9.08 8.47 1.18
CA GLU A 34 -7.69 8.85 1.36
C GLU A 34 -7.33 8.93 2.84
N ARG A 35 -8.20 9.59 3.63
CA ARG A 35 -8.09 9.73 5.08
C ARG A 35 -8.13 8.39 5.81
N ASP A 36 -9.07 7.52 5.45
CA ASP A 36 -9.41 6.36 6.28
C ASP A 36 -8.72 5.07 5.80
N VAL A 37 -8.23 5.05 4.55
CA VAL A 37 -7.59 3.86 3.96
C VAL A 37 -6.19 4.16 3.46
N VAL A 38 -6.02 5.18 2.63
CA VAL A 38 -4.74 5.41 1.95
C VAL A 38 -3.66 5.88 2.93
N ILE A 39 -3.93 6.92 3.72
CA ILE A 39 -2.96 7.44 4.69
C ILE A 39 -2.60 6.35 5.73
N PRO A 40 -3.56 5.65 6.38
CA PRO A 40 -3.24 4.55 7.29
C PRO A 40 -2.42 3.44 6.64
N SER A 41 -2.69 3.10 5.37
CA SER A 41 -1.90 2.13 4.62
C SER A 41 -0.46 2.60 4.41
N ARG A 42 -0.27 3.87 4.01
CA ARG A 42 1.06 4.46 3.80
C ARG A 42 1.88 4.51 5.09
N VAL A 43 1.24 4.90 6.19
CA VAL A 43 1.85 4.90 7.52
C VAL A 43 2.32 3.48 7.86
N ARG A 44 1.45 2.47 7.75
CA ARG A 44 1.81 1.07 8.03
C ARG A 44 3.00 0.59 7.21
N ASP A 45 3.02 0.90 5.92
CA ASP A 45 4.11 0.50 5.02
C ASP A 45 5.44 1.17 5.37
N ARG A 46 5.43 2.47 5.71
CA ARG A 46 6.64 3.17 6.17
C ARG A 46 7.10 2.68 7.53
N VAL A 47 6.20 2.48 8.49
CA VAL A 47 6.54 1.92 9.81
C VAL A 47 7.23 0.57 9.68
N LYS A 48 6.71 -0.30 8.82
CA LYS A 48 7.31 -1.62 8.58
C LYS A 48 8.72 -1.53 8.00
N ARG A 49 8.98 -0.58 7.12
CA ARG A 49 10.28 -0.42 6.44
C ARG A 49 11.31 0.34 7.28
N GLU A 50 10.89 1.43 7.92
CA GLU A 50 11.78 2.42 8.51
C GLU A 50 11.87 2.32 10.03
N LYS A 51 10.79 1.92 10.71
CA LYS A 51 10.65 2.11 12.16
C LYS A 51 10.72 0.81 12.96
N CYS A 52 10.00 -0.22 12.53
CA CYS A 52 9.90 -1.49 13.26
C CYS A 52 10.53 -2.71 12.55
N PRO A 53 11.63 -2.60 11.75
CA PRO A 53 12.15 -3.73 10.99
C PRO A 53 12.69 -4.86 11.91
N ALA A 54 13.22 -4.50 13.07
CA ALA A 54 13.77 -5.45 14.04
C ALA A 54 12.68 -6.32 14.68
N GLU A 55 11.57 -5.70 15.06
CA GLU A 55 10.40 -6.35 15.66
C GLU A 55 9.74 -7.29 14.65
N TYR A 56 9.64 -6.86 13.38
CA TYR A 56 9.18 -7.73 12.30
C TYR A 56 10.10 -8.93 12.11
N ALA A 57 11.42 -8.74 12.11
CA ALA A 57 12.38 -9.84 11.98
C ALA A 57 12.32 -10.82 13.17
N GLN A 58 12.13 -10.33 14.40
CA GLN A 58 11.96 -11.17 15.58
C GLN A 58 10.68 -12.00 15.51
N LEU A 59 9.57 -11.40 15.09
CA LEU A 59 8.31 -12.10 14.92
C LEU A 59 8.42 -13.15 13.80
N ASP A 60 9.01 -12.80 12.66
CA ASP A 60 9.20 -13.72 11.53
C ASP A 60 10.08 -14.92 11.90
N LYS A 61 11.16 -14.68 12.67
CA LYS A 61 12.00 -15.74 13.22
C LYS A 61 11.21 -16.67 14.13
N CYS A 62 10.39 -16.13 15.04
CA CYS A 62 9.55 -16.93 15.93
C CYS A 62 8.51 -17.74 15.14
N MET A 63 7.81 -17.11 14.18
CA MET A 63 6.80 -17.75 13.35
C MET A 63 7.37 -18.82 12.43
N SER A 64 8.65 -18.72 12.05
CA SER A 64 9.33 -19.72 11.22
C SER A 64 9.77 -20.95 12.02
N GLN A 65 9.98 -20.80 13.33
CA GLN A 65 10.40 -21.89 14.23
C GLN A 65 9.24 -22.76 14.68
N PHE A 66 8.05 -22.15 14.85
CA PHE A 66 6.88 -22.85 15.36
C PHE A 66 5.86 -22.99 14.21
N GLY A 67 5.39 -24.22 13.98
CA GLY A 67 4.32 -24.49 13.03
C GLY A 67 2.96 -24.02 13.58
N PHE A 68 2.02 -24.95 13.75
CA PHE A 68 0.66 -24.62 14.17
C PHE A 68 0.57 -23.85 15.51
N SER A 69 1.46 -24.10 16.47
CA SER A 69 1.42 -23.48 17.80
C SER A 69 2.00 -22.06 17.88
N ARG A 70 2.41 -21.46 16.76
CA ARG A 70 3.06 -20.14 16.72
C ARG A 70 2.25 -18.98 17.29
N ILE A 71 0.93 -19.01 17.16
CA ILE A 71 0.05 -17.93 17.69
C ILE A 71 0.18 -17.83 19.20
N TRP A 72 0.24 -18.98 19.88
CA TRP A 72 0.40 -19.06 21.32
C TRP A 72 1.85 -18.87 21.78
N ARG A 73 2.84 -19.32 21.01
CA ARG A 73 4.25 -19.25 21.42
C ARG A 73 4.88 -17.88 21.13
N CYS A 74 4.43 -17.17 20.10
CA CYS A 74 5.00 -15.90 19.66
C CYS A 74 4.20 -14.67 20.14
N TYR A 75 3.32 -14.80 21.13
CA TYR A 75 2.52 -13.66 21.61
C TYR A 75 3.40 -12.50 22.11
N LYS A 76 4.50 -12.81 22.82
CA LYS A 76 5.42 -11.78 23.33
C LYS A 76 6.04 -10.95 22.20
N THR A 77 6.58 -11.62 21.17
CA THR A 77 7.19 -10.92 20.02
C THR A 77 6.14 -10.18 19.19
N ARG A 78 4.91 -10.71 19.10
CA ARG A 78 3.78 -10.02 18.49
C ARG A 78 3.40 -8.75 19.27
N ASP A 79 3.35 -8.81 20.59
CA ASP A 79 2.96 -7.67 21.43
C ASP A 79 4.04 -6.57 21.42
N THR A 80 5.33 -6.95 21.37
CA THR A 80 6.44 -6.01 21.12
C THR A 80 6.26 -5.31 19.77
N LEU A 81 5.98 -6.07 18.70
CA LEU A 81 5.71 -5.49 17.38
C LEU A 81 4.50 -4.54 17.43
N ASN A 82 3.39 -4.97 18.02
CA ASN A 82 2.19 -4.14 18.14
C ASN A 82 2.46 -2.83 18.89
N THR A 83 3.26 -2.88 19.96
CA THR A 83 3.67 -1.69 20.70
C THR A 83 4.46 -0.72 19.81
N CYS A 84 5.40 -1.23 19.02
CA CYS A 84 6.13 -0.42 18.05
C CYS A 84 5.20 0.19 16.99
N LEU A 85 4.29 -0.62 16.42
CA LEU A 85 3.34 -0.15 15.40
C LEU A 85 2.42 0.95 15.94
N LEU A 86 1.84 0.75 17.13
CA LEU A 86 0.90 1.69 17.74
C LEU A 86 1.57 3.03 18.03
N ARG A 87 2.84 3.02 18.50
CA ARG A 87 3.60 4.25 18.76
C ARG A 87 3.65 5.16 17.53
N TRP A 88 3.98 4.61 16.37
CA TRP A 88 4.12 5.39 15.14
C TRP A 88 2.80 5.64 14.40
N TYR A 89 1.80 4.78 14.63
CA TYR A 89 0.48 4.96 14.04
C TYR A 89 -0.25 6.17 14.65
N TYR A 90 -0.05 6.43 15.94
CA TYR A 90 -0.65 7.57 16.65
C TYR A 90 0.28 8.78 16.76
N ASP A 91 1.45 8.74 16.12
CA ASP A 91 2.37 9.88 16.07
C ASP A 91 1.86 10.90 15.04
N PRO A 92 1.39 12.09 15.48
CA PRO A 92 0.73 13.06 14.59
C PRO A 92 1.70 13.61 13.54
N ASP A 93 2.96 13.80 13.91
CA ASP A 93 4.00 14.34 13.02
C ASP A 93 4.28 13.35 11.89
N PHE A 94 4.43 12.07 12.23
CA PHE A 94 4.66 11.01 11.26
C PHE A 94 3.46 10.81 10.31
N VAL A 95 2.23 10.88 10.83
CA VAL A 95 1.01 10.79 10.01
C VAL A 95 0.92 12.01 9.07
N GLN A 96 1.27 13.20 9.55
CA GLN A 96 1.29 14.42 8.74
C GLN A 96 2.33 14.34 7.62
N GLU A 97 3.54 13.85 7.91
CA GLU A 97 4.56 13.59 6.89
C GLU A 97 4.04 12.65 5.80
N CYS A 98 3.47 11.50 6.18
CA CYS A 98 2.87 10.54 5.25
C CYS A 98 1.76 11.19 4.40
N THR A 99 1.01 12.12 5.00
CA THR A 99 -0.07 12.84 4.32
C THR A 99 0.47 13.82 3.29
N ILE A 100 1.46 14.63 3.64
CA ILE A 100 2.10 15.58 2.71
C ILE A 100 2.73 14.83 1.54
N GLU A 101 3.44 13.76 1.84
CA GLU A 101 4.01 12.86 0.84
C GLU A 101 2.97 12.30 -0.13
N TYR A 102 1.82 11.86 0.40
CA TYR A 102 0.72 11.37 -0.43
C TYR A 102 0.12 12.47 -1.30
N LEU A 103 -0.10 13.67 -0.74
CA LEU A 103 -0.64 14.80 -1.49
C LEU A 103 0.31 15.23 -2.61
N ASN A 104 1.62 15.20 -2.38
CA ASN A 104 2.63 15.46 -3.40
C ASN A 104 2.55 14.42 -4.53
N ASP A 105 2.55 13.12 -4.21
CA ASP A 105 2.40 12.05 -5.21
C ASP A 105 1.09 12.21 -6.00
N ARG A 106 -0.01 12.56 -5.32
CA ARG A 106 -1.32 12.79 -5.92
C ARG A 106 -1.30 13.99 -6.86
N SER A 107 -0.67 15.09 -6.46
CA SER A 107 -0.53 16.30 -7.28
C SER A 107 0.25 16.00 -8.56
N GLU A 108 1.37 15.28 -8.46
CA GLU A 108 2.17 14.88 -9.61
C GLU A 108 1.40 13.97 -10.57
N TYR A 109 0.65 13.01 -10.01
CA TYR A 109 -0.20 12.13 -10.81
C TYR A 109 -1.31 12.91 -11.53
N ARG A 110 -1.97 13.85 -10.86
CA ARG A 110 -3.00 14.71 -11.48
C ARG A 110 -2.40 15.62 -12.57
N ARG A 111 -1.18 16.16 -12.38
CA ARG A 111 -0.50 17.01 -13.38
C ARG A 111 -0.02 16.21 -14.61
N THR A 112 0.59 15.05 -14.39
CA THR A 112 1.36 14.34 -15.43
C THR A 112 0.71 13.05 -15.94
N GLY A 113 -0.28 12.52 -15.22
CA GLY A 113 -0.84 11.18 -15.45
C GLY A 113 0.12 10.03 -15.12
N ARG A 114 1.31 10.32 -14.56
CA ARG A 114 2.36 9.34 -14.26
C ARG A 114 2.59 9.27 -12.75
N MET A 115 3.05 8.10 -12.29
CA MET A 115 3.48 7.91 -10.91
C MET A 115 4.68 8.81 -10.60
N SER A 116 4.74 9.34 -9.38
CA SER A 116 5.89 10.13 -8.91
C SER A 116 7.20 9.36 -9.06
N GLU A 117 8.30 10.09 -9.28
CA GLU A 117 9.62 9.47 -9.41
C GLU A 117 9.96 8.64 -8.17
N ARG A 118 9.60 9.16 -6.99
CA ARG A 118 9.73 8.47 -5.71
C ARG A 118 8.99 7.13 -5.69
N LEU A 119 7.71 7.11 -6.06
CA LEU A 119 6.91 5.88 -6.14
C LEU A 119 7.46 4.88 -7.16
N ARG A 120 7.94 5.37 -8.31
CA ARG A 120 8.60 4.52 -9.32
C ARG A 120 9.84 3.84 -8.75
N LYS A 121 10.72 4.60 -8.07
CA LYS A 121 11.92 4.06 -7.44
C LYS A 121 11.59 3.05 -6.34
N GLN A 122 10.63 3.38 -5.46
CA GLN A 122 10.19 2.49 -4.39
C GLN A 122 9.65 1.17 -4.94
N LYS A 123 8.69 1.21 -5.88
CA LYS A 123 8.14 0.00 -6.50
C LYS A 123 9.18 -0.80 -7.28
N GLY A 124 10.14 -0.11 -7.92
CA GLY A 124 11.27 -0.76 -8.59
C GLY A 124 12.14 -1.54 -7.60
N ALA A 125 12.53 -0.91 -6.49
CA ALA A 125 13.31 -1.57 -5.44
C ALA A 125 12.56 -2.75 -4.80
N GLU A 126 11.26 -2.60 -4.51
CA GLU A 126 10.41 -3.68 -4.00
C GLU A 126 10.32 -4.87 -4.97
N ALA A 127 10.19 -4.59 -6.28
CA ALA A 127 10.14 -5.64 -7.30
C ALA A 127 11.47 -6.41 -7.36
N ILE A 128 12.60 -5.71 -7.33
CA ILE A 128 13.93 -6.32 -7.29
C ILE A 128 14.09 -7.19 -6.05
N GLU A 129 13.78 -6.67 -4.86
CA GLU A 129 13.85 -7.41 -3.60
C GLU A 129 12.95 -8.66 -3.61
N SER A 130 11.75 -8.55 -4.18
CA SER A 130 10.83 -9.68 -4.34
C SER A 130 11.39 -10.76 -5.27
N MET A 131 11.98 -10.37 -6.39
CA MET A 131 12.64 -11.30 -7.33
C MET A 131 13.83 -12.00 -6.67
N GLU A 132 14.67 -11.27 -5.94
CA GLU A 132 15.81 -11.84 -5.21
C GLU A 132 15.37 -12.86 -4.16
N LYS A 133 14.35 -12.53 -3.35
CA LYS A 133 13.79 -13.46 -2.35
C LYS A 133 13.18 -14.71 -2.99
N ALA A 134 12.48 -14.56 -4.13
CA ALA A 134 11.94 -15.69 -4.87
C ALA A 134 13.06 -16.62 -5.38
N ASN A 135 14.11 -16.05 -5.98
CA ASN A 135 15.28 -16.78 -6.44
C ASN A 135 16.00 -17.49 -5.28
N ALA A 136 16.17 -16.83 -4.14
CA ALA A 136 16.79 -17.43 -2.96
C ALA A 136 15.97 -18.60 -2.39
N ARG A 137 14.64 -18.54 -2.46
CA ARG A 137 13.75 -19.66 -2.08
C ARG A 137 13.85 -20.82 -3.06
N GLN A 138 13.94 -20.53 -4.36
CA GLN A 138 14.13 -21.57 -5.39
C GLN A 138 15.45 -22.31 -5.20
N ARG A 139 16.54 -21.62 -4.85
CA ARG A 139 17.85 -22.24 -4.58
C ARG A 139 17.90 -23.09 -3.31
N LYS A 140 16.94 -22.93 -2.40
CA LYS A 140 16.85 -23.67 -1.13
C LYS A 140 15.90 -24.87 -1.20
N LYS A 141 15.22 -25.06 -2.33
CA LYS A 141 14.45 -26.26 -2.65
C LYS A 141 15.33 -27.22 -3.44
#